data_AF-A0A7U9H7Z7-F1
#
_entry.id   AF-A0A7U9H7Z7-F1
#
_cell.length_a   1.000
_cell.length_b   1.000
_cell.length_c   1.000
_cell.angle_alpha   90.00
_cell.angle_beta   90.00
_cell.angle_gamma   90.00
#
_symmetry.space_group_name_H-M   'P 1'
#
loop_
_entity.id
_entity.type
_entity.pdbx_description
1 polymer ?
#
loop_
_entity_poly.entity_id
_entity_poly.type
_entity_poly.pdbx_seq_one_letter_code
_entity_poly.pdbx_strand_id
1 'polypeptide(L)'
;MCSLTGVSDDHKFALIQDLPGPACEDLSFGIIDLVFNTGLNIPYDGGDCKGDVKAGFVRGTKDNALYVKIVRGSKTLRLYKVQTGF
;
A
#
# COMPACT_ATOMS: atom_id res chain seq x y z
N MET A 1 4.74 -0.51 14.88
CA MET A 1 4.12 -1.85 15.03
C MET A 1 3.42 -2.11 13.73
N CYS A 2 3.85 -3.16 13.03
CA CYS A 2 3.38 -3.43 11.69
C CYS A 2 2.28 -4.49 11.69
N SER A 3 1.30 -4.35 10.80
CA SER A 3 0.21 -5.33 10.61
C SER A 3 0.02 -5.64 9.14
N LEU A 4 -0.39 -6.88 8.84
CA LEU A 4 -0.73 -7.31 7.50
C LEU A 4 -2.11 -6.75 7.13
N THR A 5 -2.18 -6.00 6.03
CA THR A 5 -3.42 -5.40 5.52
C THR A 5 -4.04 -6.25 4.41
N GLY A 6 -3.22 -6.92 3.60
CA GLY A 6 -3.72 -7.79 2.54
C GLY A 6 -2.62 -8.56 1.83
N VAL A 7 -3.03 -9.56 1.07
CA VAL A 7 -2.17 -10.36 0.20
C VAL A 7 -2.71 -10.26 -1.23
N SER A 8 -1.83 -10.17 -2.22
CA SER A 8 -2.24 -10.14 -3.62
C SER A 8 -2.94 -11.44 -4.02
N ASP A 9 -3.81 -11.37 -5.02
CA ASP A 9 -4.52 -12.52 -5.60
C ASP A 9 -3.58 -13.64 -6.08
N ASP A 10 -2.41 -13.27 -6.61
CA ASP A 10 -1.35 -14.20 -7.02
C ASP A 10 -0.43 -14.65 -5.88
N HIS A 11 -0.68 -14.21 -4.64
CA HIS A 11 0.09 -14.52 -3.43
C HIS A 11 1.59 -14.17 -3.51
N LYS A 12 1.97 -13.26 -4.44
CA LYS A 12 3.35 -12.81 -4.59
C LYS A 12 3.70 -11.60 -3.75
N PHE A 13 2.69 -10.87 -3.27
CA PHE A 13 2.90 -9.64 -2.53
C PHE A 13 2.06 -9.59 -1.27
N ALA A 14 2.66 -9.12 -0.19
CA ALA A 14 1.96 -8.75 1.03
C ALA A 14 1.96 -7.22 1.16
N LEU A 15 0.79 -6.66 1.44
CA LEU A 15 0.62 -5.25 1.79
C LEU A 15 0.62 -5.16 3.31
N ILE A 16 1.54 -4.36 3.82
CA ILE A 16 1.66 -4.08 5.25
C ILE A 16 1.30 -2.63 5.53
N GLN A 17 0.81 -2.39 6.73
CA GLN A 17 0.68 -1.06 7.29
C GLN A 17 1.53 -0.97 8.56
N ASP A 18 2.22 0.15 8.73
CA ASP A 18 2.92 0.47 9.97
C ASP A 18 2.25 1.65 10.66
N LEU A 19 2.53 1.78 11.95
CA LEU A 19 2.02 2.85 12.78
C LEU A 19 2.34 4.22 12.16
N PRO A 20 1.44 5.18 12.35
CA PRO A 20 1.71 6.55 11.94
C PRO A 20 2.94 7.07 12.68
N GLY A 21 3.77 7.86 11.99
CA GLY A 21 4.85 8.58 12.65
C GLY A 21 4.28 9.70 13.54
N PRO A 22 5.05 10.23 14.51
CA PRO A 22 4.58 11.30 15.40
C PRO A 22 4.19 12.60 14.67
N ALA A 23 4.57 12.75 13.39
CA ALA A 23 4.26 13.92 12.57
C ALA A 23 2.95 13.80 11.78
N CYS A 24 2.36 12.61 11.64
CA CYS A 24 1.19 12.37 10.81
C CYS A 24 0.38 11.19 11.34
N GLU A 25 -0.92 11.35 11.56
CA GLU A 25 -1.80 10.28 12.04
C GLU A 25 -2.15 9.25 10.96
N ASP A 26 -1.82 9.50 9.69
CA ASP A 26 -2.09 8.55 8.61
C ASP A 26 -1.07 7.40 8.63
N LEU A 27 -1.58 6.18 8.44
CA LEU A 27 -0.76 4.97 8.38
C LEU A 27 0.24 5.02 7.22
N SER A 28 1.44 4.48 7.47
CA SER A 28 2.40 4.20 6.42
C SER A 28 2.11 2.84 5.80
N PHE A 29 2.32 2.70 4.48
CA PHE A 29 2.09 1.44 3.77
C PHE A 29 3.36 0.95 3.11
N GLY A 30 3.58 -0.36 3.16
CA GLY A 30 4.69 -1.03 2.53
C GLY A 30 4.24 -2.26 1.75
N ILE A 31 5.01 -2.64 0.75
CA ILE A 31 4.80 -3.87 -0.01
C ILE A 31 6.00 -4.78 0.28
N ILE A 32 5.73 -6.04 0.59
CA ILE A 32 6.73 -7.10 0.64
C ILE A 32 6.53 -7.96 -0.60
N ASP A 33 7.58 -8.07 -1.40
CA ASP A 33 7.70 -9.05 -2.48
C ASP A 33 8.08 -10.41 -1.86
N LEU A 34 7.14 -11.35 -1.86
CA LEU A 34 7.29 -12.68 -1.28
C LEU A 34 8.10 -13.63 -2.18
N VAL A 35 8.33 -13.26 -3.45
CA VAL A 35 9.14 -14.04 -4.38
C VAL A 35 10.62 -13.75 -4.16
N PHE A 36 10.96 -12.47 -4.01
CA PHE A 36 12.34 -12.01 -3.89
C PHE A 36 12.77 -11.66 -2.46
N ASN A 37 11.85 -11.73 -1.48
CA ASN A 37 12.07 -11.33 -0.09
C ASN A 37 12.57 -9.88 0.05
N THR A 38 12.11 -8.99 -0.84
CA THR A 38 12.41 -7.56 -0.79
C THR A 38 11.19 -6.77 -0.33
N GLY A 39 11.43 -5.59 0.24
CA GLY A 39 10.38 -4.73 0.75
C GLY A 39 10.55 -3.31 0.26
N LEU A 40 9.44 -2.64 -0.02
CA LEU A 40 9.41 -1.24 -0.41
C LEU A 40 8.34 -0.50 0.39
N ASN A 41 8.73 0.61 1.02
CA ASN A 41 7.77 1.57 1.54
C ASN A 41 7.15 2.37 0.41
N ILE A 42 5.82 2.40 0.34
CA ILE A 42 5.11 3.14 -0.68
C ILE A 42 5.27 4.64 -0.38
N PRO A 43 5.85 5.43 -1.30
CA PRO A 43 5.96 6.86 -1.12
C PRO A 43 4.56 7.47 -1.19
N TYR A 44 4.01 7.79 -0.02
CA TYR A 44 2.73 8.43 0.19
C TYR A 44 2.88 9.42 1.34
N ASP A 45 2.75 10.71 1.03
CA ASP A 45 3.03 11.81 1.95
C ASP A 45 1.93 12.04 3.01
N GLY A 46 1.08 11.04 3.30
CA GLY A 46 -0.03 11.20 4.26
C GLY A 46 -1.15 12.16 3.81
N GLY A 47 -0.93 13.03 2.82
CA GLY A 47 -1.87 14.12 2.52
C GLY A 47 -2.13 14.95 3.79
N ASP A 48 -3.40 15.29 4.06
CA ASP A 48 -3.76 16.13 5.21
C ASP A 48 -3.72 15.43 6.59
N CYS A 49 -3.16 14.21 6.72
CA CYS A 49 -3.01 13.47 7.99
C CYS A 49 -4.27 13.48 8.89
N LYS A 50 -5.35 12.78 8.48
CA LYS A 50 -6.68 12.86 9.13
C LYS A 50 -7.17 11.55 9.77
N GLY A 51 -6.36 10.50 9.81
CA GLY A 51 -6.63 9.29 10.60
C GLY A 51 -7.62 8.29 9.99
N ASP A 52 -7.87 8.29 8.67
CA ASP A 52 -8.80 7.34 8.02
C ASP A 52 -8.32 6.92 6.62
N VAL A 53 -7.01 6.68 6.50
CA VAL A 53 -6.44 6.18 5.24
C VAL A 53 -6.37 4.67 5.26
N LYS A 54 -6.82 4.05 4.17
CA LYS A 54 -6.78 2.61 3.95
C LYS A 54 -6.07 2.31 2.65
N ALA A 55 -5.42 1.15 2.58
CA ALA A 55 -4.78 0.68 1.37
C ALA A 55 -5.21 -0.76 1.07
N GLY A 56 -5.26 -1.10 -0.21
CA GLY A 56 -5.58 -2.45 -0.66
C GLY A 56 -5.06 -2.72 -2.07
N PHE A 57 -4.89 -4.00 -2.40
CA PHE A 57 -4.54 -4.40 -3.76
C PHE A 57 -5.75 -4.29 -4.69
N VAL A 58 -5.50 -3.80 -5.91
CA VAL A 58 -6.46 -3.78 -7.02
C VAL A 58 -5.74 -4.09 -8.32
N ARG A 59 -6.45 -4.70 -9.28
CA ARG A 59 -5.95 -4.90 -10.65
C ARG A 59 -6.41 -3.74 -11.54
N GLY A 60 -5.50 -3.21 -12.35
CA GLY A 60 -5.83 -2.20 -13.34
C GLY A 60 -6.70 -2.80 -14.45
N THR A 61 -7.79 -2.13 -14.82
CA THR A 61 -8.70 -2.67 -15.86
C THR A 61 -8.10 -2.62 -17.27
N LYS A 62 -7.10 -1.76 -17.51
CA LYS A 62 -6.48 -1.56 -18.82
C LYS A 62 -5.25 -2.43 -19.07
N ASP A 63 -4.43 -2.64 -18.05
CA ASP A 63 -3.13 -3.32 -18.17
C ASP A 63 -3.03 -4.58 -17.30
N ASN A 64 -4.07 -4.90 -16.52
CA ASN A 64 -4.11 -6.00 -15.56
C ASN A 64 -2.94 -5.98 -14.54
N ALA A 65 -2.26 -4.85 -14.41
CA ALA A 65 -1.17 -4.73 -13.45
C ALA A 65 -1.72 -4.66 -12.03
N LEU A 66 -0.92 -5.11 -11.08
CA LEU A 66 -1.23 -5.00 -9.66
C LEU A 66 -0.92 -3.59 -9.18
N TYR A 67 -1.85 -3.00 -8.44
CA TYR A 67 -1.68 -1.70 -7.82
C TYR A 67 -2.04 -1.77 -6.35
N VAL A 68 -1.38 -0.94 -5.55
CA VAL A 68 -1.90 -0.56 -4.22
C VAL A 68 -2.70 0.72 -4.37
N LYS A 69 -3.98 0.64 -4.02
CA LYS A 69 -4.90 1.77 -4.00
C LYS A 69 -5.01 2.29 -2.58
N ILE A 70 -4.55 3.52 -2.36
CA ILE A 70 -4.65 4.24 -1.10
C ILE A 70 -5.86 5.17 -1.18
N VAL A 71 -6.79 5.03 -0.24
CA VAL A 71 -8.06 5.74 -0.20
C VAL A 71 -8.33 6.39 1.15
N ARG A 72 -9.14 7.45 1.13
CA ARG A 72 -9.77 8.04 2.32
C ARG A 72 -11.26 8.19 2.01
N GLY A 73 -12.10 7.44 2.72
CA GLY A 73 -13.49 7.23 2.30
C GLY A 73 -13.57 6.72 0.86
N SER A 74 -14.30 7.44 -0.01
CA SER A 74 -14.41 7.13 -1.44
C SER A 74 -13.31 7.77 -2.30
N LYS A 75 -12.52 8.70 -1.77
CA LYS A 75 -11.49 9.43 -2.52
C LYS A 75 -10.24 8.56 -2.66
N THR A 76 -9.78 8.39 -3.91
CA THR A 76 -8.47 7.78 -4.16
C THR A 76 -7.38 8.84 -4.00
N LEU A 77 -6.44 8.60 -3.08
CA LEU A 77 -5.33 9.50 -2.81
C LEU A 77 -4.10 9.12 -3.63
N ARG A 78 -3.85 7.82 -3.77
CA ARG A 78 -2.75 7.30 -4.58
C ARG A 78 -3.13 5.97 -5.21
N LEU A 79 -2.62 5.74 -6.42
CA LEU A 79 -2.59 4.44 -7.06
C LEU A 79 -1.13 4.11 -7.38
N TYR A 80 -0.53 3.22 -6.61
CA TYR A 80 0.88 2.85 -6.74
C TYR A 80 1.01 1.55 -7.52
N LYS A 81 1.73 1.56 -8.64
CA LYS A 81 1.93 0.36 -9.46
C LYS A 81 2.97 -0.55 -8.79
N VAL A 82 2.59 -1.80 -8.50
CA VAL A 82 3.48 -2.78 -7.88
C VAL A 82 4.45 -3.30 -8.93
N GLN A 83 5.72 -3.39 -8.54
CA GLN A 83 6.80 -3.98 -9.34
C GLN A 83 7.45 -5.11 -8.52
N THR A 84 8.16 -6.01 -9.18
CA THR A 84 8.92 -7.08 -8.54
C THR A 84 10.40 -6.71 -8.47
N GLY A 85 11.10 -7.21 -7.45
CA GLY A 85 12.58 -7.19 -7.43
C GLY A 85 13.18 -5.77 -7.34
N PHE A 86 12.61 -4.95 -6.45
CA PHE A 86 13.08 -3.59 -6.14
C PHE A 86 14.56 -3.52 -5.75
#